data_AF-A0A0C3FCE2-F1
#
_entry.id   AF-A0A0C3FCE2-F1
#
_cell.length_a   1.000
_cell.length_b   1.000
_cell.length_c   1.000
_cell.angle_alpha   90.00
_cell.angle_beta   90.00
_cell.angle_gamma   90.00
#
_symmetry.space_group_name_H-M   'P 1'
#
loop_
_entity.id
_entity.type
_entity.pdbx_description
1 polymer ?
#
loop_
_entity_poly.entity_id
_entity_poly.type
_entity_poly.pdbx_seq_one_letter_code
_entity_poly.pdbx_strand_id
1 'polypeptide(L)'
;MIFAGDFAQLPPAMGKAPLYSGTVGTRTHSRMSISDQESAIGKALWHQVTIVVILRQNMRQKGITEEDIKLQTALENIGPGDPRIAQKCFRNVSIITATNAQKDKINQLGSVQFALENKQNLTAFYSIDRWKDPDRRKKKGKTRSSTSKYLPNPALNSDILKPKLQRVLWNQPHSTSNHIPGTLLLCIGLPV
;
A
#
# COMPACT_ATOMS: atom_id res chain seq x y z
N MET A 1 19.91 -19.78 9.31
CA MET A 1 18.94 -18.72 8.93
C MET A 1 17.76 -18.84 9.87
N ILE A 2 17.28 -17.72 10.42
CA ILE A 2 16.10 -17.70 11.29
C ILE A 2 15.01 -16.94 10.56
N PHE A 3 13.87 -17.59 10.36
CA PHE A 3 12.66 -16.94 9.86
C PHE A 3 11.76 -16.61 11.04
N ALA A 4 11.25 -15.39 11.07
CA ALA A 4 10.25 -14.95 12.03
C ALA A 4 9.09 -14.33 11.25
N GLY A 5 7.87 -14.77 11.54
CA GLY A 5 6.67 -14.34 10.83
C GLY A 5 5.42 -14.91 11.48
N ASP A 6 4.27 -14.45 11.00
CA ASP A 6 2.96 -14.95 11.41
C ASP A 6 2.38 -15.82 10.28
N PHE A 7 1.69 -16.90 10.63
CA PHE A 7 1.01 -17.77 9.68
C PHE A 7 -0.31 -17.16 9.19
N ALA A 8 -0.90 -16.22 9.94
CA ALA A 8 -2.17 -15.57 9.61
C ALA A 8 -2.00 -14.31 8.72
N GLN A 9 -0.96 -14.26 7.89
CA GLN A 9 -0.73 -13.15 6.95
C GLN A 9 -1.63 -13.24 5.72
N LEU A 10 -1.95 -12.08 5.14
CA LEU A 10 -2.57 -12.03 3.81
C LEU A 10 -1.67 -12.73 2.79
N PRO A 11 -2.25 -13.35 1.75
CA PRO A 11 -1.47 -13.97 0.69
C PRO A 11 -0.55 -12.94 0.03
N PRO A 12 0.59 -13.39 -0.54
CA PRO A 12 1.50 -12.48 -1.22
C PRO A 12 0.79 -11.61 -2.26
N ALA A 13 1.17 -10.34 -2.30
CA ALA A 13 0.53 -9.37 -3.19
C ALA A 13 0.60 -9.80 -4.67
N MET A 14 -0.31 -9.24 -5.48
CA MET A 14 -0.39 -9.48 -6.92
C MET A 14 -0.70 -10.94 -7.31
N GLY A 15 -1.39 -11.69 -6.44
CA GLY A 15 -1.78 -13.07 -6.73
C GLY A 15 -0.61 -14.04 -6.78
N LYS A 16 0.54 -13.66 -6.20
CA LYS A 16 1.69 -14.57 -6.11
C LYS A 16 1.39 -15.68 -5.10
N ALA A 17 1.84 -16.88 -5.42
CA ALA A 17 1.69 -18.02 -4.52
C ALA A 17 2.69 -17.92 -3.35
N PRO A 18 2.30 -18.35 -2.13
CA PRO A 18 3.24 -18.47 -1.03
C PRO A 18 4.31 -19.53 -1.36
N LEU A 19 5.50 -19.41 -0.74
CA LEU A 19 6.63 -20.31 -1.01
C LEU A 19 6.35 -21.78 -0.69
N TYR A 20 5.45 -22.04 0.26
CA TYR A 20 5.00 -23.39 0.60
C TYR A 20 3.93 -23.95 -0.36
N SER A 21 3.46 -23.16 -1.33
CA SER A 21 2.48 -23.62 -2.32
C SER A 21 3.06 -24.72 -3.22
N GLY A 22 2.21 -25.69 -3.60
CA GLY A 22 2.53 -26.69 -4.61
C GLY A 22 2.76 -26.11 -6.01
N THR A 23 2.28 -24.90 -6.28
CA THR A 23 2.43 -24.21 -7.57
C THR A 23 3.83 -23.64 -7.80
N VAL A 24 4.61 -23.40 -6.74
CA VAL A 24 6.00 -22.91 -6.85
C VAL A 24 6.91 -24.09 -7.15
N GLY A 25 7.59 -24.07 -8.29
CA GLY A 25 8.54 -25.12 -8.69
C GLY A 25 9.78 -25.17 -7.78
N THR A 26 10.39 -26.35 -7.66
CA THR A 26 11.62 -26.57 -6.88
C THR A 26 12.89 -26.61 -7.74
N ARG A 27 12.75 -26.51 -9.07
CA ARG A 27 13.85 -26.57 -10.04
C ARG A 27 13.95 -25.26 -10.79
N THR A 28 15.16 -24.73 -10.89
CA THR A 28 15.47 -23.55 -11.69
C THR A 28 15.87 -23.95 -13.11
N HIS A 29 15.31 -23.28 -14.11
CA HIS A 29 15.69 -23.44 -15.52
C HIS A 29 16.07 -22.08 -16.12
N SER A 30 16.94 -22.08 -17.13
CA SER A 30 17.42 -20.85 -17.81
C SER A 30 16.32 -20.08 -18.54
N ARG A 31 15.18 -20.72 -18.82
CA ARG A 31 13.99 -20.10 -19.44
C ARG A 31 13.04 -19.43 -18.44
N MET A 32 13.28 -19.56 -17.14
CA MET A 32 12.41 -18.99 -16.10
C MET A 32 12.65 -17.48 -15.94
N SER A 33 11.61 -16.76 -15.51
CA SER A 33 11.79 -15.37 -15.11
C SER A 33 12.64 -15.29 -13.83
N ILE A 34 13.26 -14.14 -13.59
CA ILE A 34 14.04 -13.90 -12.36
C ILE A 34 13.17 -14.12 -11.11
N SER A 35 11.92 -13.63 -11.12
CA SER A 35 11.00 -13.79 -9.99
C SER A 35 10.65 -15.27 -9.73
N ASP A 36 10.59 -16.10 -10.77
CA ASP A 36 10.30 -17.53 -10.60
C ASP A 36 11.54 -18.29 -10.09
N GLN A 37 12.73 -17.88 -10.52
CA GLN A 37 13.99 -18.42 -10.00
C GLN A 37 14.16 -18.08 -8.52
N GLU A 38 13.93 -16.81 -8.14
CA GLU A 38 13.95 -16.37 -6.74
C GLU A 38 12.94 -17.15 -5.89
N SER A 39 11.74 -17.39 -6.41
CA SER A 39 10.71 -18.18 -5.70
C SER A 39 11.12 -19.65 -5.53
N ALA A 40 11.73 -20.26 -6.55
CA ALA A 40 12.23 -21.63 -6.48
C ALA A 40 13.38 -21.78 -5.48
N ILE A 41 14.32 -20.82 -5.46
CA ILE A 41 15.41 -20.77 -4.48
C ILE A 41 14.85 -20.54 -3.08
N GLY A 42 13.91 -19.60 -2.91
CA GLY A 42 13.24 -19.33 -1.65
C GLY A 42 12.52 -20.57 -1.10
N LYS A 43 11.87 -21.36 -1.97
CA LYS A 43 11.26 -22.63 -1.60
C LYS A 43 12.28 -23.70 -1.20
N ALA A 44 13.40 -23.80 -1.92
CA ALA A 44 14.48 -24.72 -1.55
C ALA A 44 15.07 -24.39 -0.17
N LEU A 45 15.27 -23.10 0.11
CA LEU A 45 15.69 -22.59 1.42
C LEU A 45 14.64 -22.84 2.51
N TRP A 46 13.35 -22.68 2.19
CA TRP A 46 12.27 -23.01 3.11
C TRP A 46 12.26 -24.49 3.51
N HIS A 47 12.55 -25.40 2.57
CA HIS A 47 12.66 -26.82 2.86
C HIS A 47 13.87 -27.21 3.74
N GLN A 48 14.85 -26.32 3.93
CA GLN A 48 15.95 -26.52 4.87
C GLN A 48 15.56 -26.21 6.33
N VAL A 49 14.37 -25.64 6.57
CA VAL A 49 13.87 -25.36 7.92
C VAL A 49 13.42 -26.68 8.57
N THR A 50 14.18 -27.14 9.56
CA THR A 50 13.90 -28.38 10.30
C THR A 50 13.20 -28.14 11.64
N ILE A 51 13.27 -26.91 12.16
CA ILE A 51 12.76 -26.55 13.48
C ILE A 51 11.78 -25.40 13.33
N VAL A 52 10.57 -25.59 13.87
CA VAL A 52 9.55 -24.56 13.98
C VAL A 52 9.29 -24.30 15.46
N VAL A 53 9.42 -23.05 15.89
CA VAL A 53 9.09 -22.60 17.24
C VAL A 53 7.83 -21.75 17.16
N ILE A 54 6.75 -22.19 17.81
CA ILE A 54 5.47 -21.47 17.86
C ILE A 54 5.34 -20.74 19.20
N LEU A 55 5.29 -19.41 19.15
CA LEU A 55 5.02 -18.58 20.33
C LEU A 55 3.51 -18.51 20.58
N ARG A 56 3.05 -19.02 21.72
CA ARG A 56 1.60 -19.09 22.05
C ARG A 56 1.11 -17.93 22.92
N GLN A 57 2.01 -17.27 23.65
CA GLN A 57 1.63 -16.19 24.55
C GLN A 57 1.66 -14.85 23.82
N ASN A 58 0.48 -14.27 23.57
CA ASN A 58 0.37 -12.93 23.01
C ASN A 58 0.67 -11.89 24.11
N MET A 59 1.58 -10.95 23.82
CA MET A 59 1.97 -9.92 24.78
C MET A 59 1.09 -8.66 24.71
N ARG A 60 0.31 -8.48 23.65
CA ARG A 60 -0.55 -7.30 23.40
C ARG A 60 -2.02 -7.55 23.77
N GLN A 61 -2.54 -8.73 23.47
CA GLN A 61 -3.91 -9.13 23.79
C GLN A 61 -3.89 -10.06 25.01
N LYS A 62 -3.78 -9.49 26.22
CA LYS A 62 -3.72 -10.24 27.49
C LYS A 62 -5.07 -10.42 28.18
N GLY A 63 -6.15 -9.92 27.59
CA GLY A 63 -7.49 -9.99 28.15
C GLY A 63 -8.51 -9.71 27.07
N ILE A 64 -8.86 -10.74 26.31
CA ILE A 64 -10.17 -10.75 25.66
C ILE A 64 -11.14 -11.03 26.80
N THR A 65 -11.87 -10.01 27.21
CA THR A 65 -12.94 -10.19 28.20
C THR A 65 -14.09 -10.95 27.54
N GLU A 66 -14.93 -11.62 28.32
CA GLU A 66 -16.15 -12.24 27.77
C GLU A 66 -17.06 -11.21 27.07
N GLU A 67 -16.96 -9.94 27.46
CA GLU A 67 -17.66 -8.81 26.85
C GLU A 67 -17.11 -8.51 25.44
N ASP A 68 -15.80 -8.57 25.24
CA ASP A 68 -15.18 -8.41 23.91
C ASP A 68 -15.60 -9.53 22.95
N ILE A 69 -15.73 -10.77 23.45
CA ILE A 69 -16.21 -11.92 22.66
C ILE A 69 -17.67 -11.71 22.26
N LYS A 70 -18.52 -11.30 23.21
CA LYS A 70 -19.94 -11.01 22.93
C LYS A 70 -20.10 -9.84 21.95
N LEU A 71 -19.25 -8.80 22.06
CA LEU A 71 -19.23 -7.69 21.13
C LEU A 71 -18.82 -8.14 19.73
N GLN A 72 -17.80 -9.01 19.61
CA GLN A 72 -17.40 -9.59 18.34
C GLN A 72 -18.54 -10.39 17.69
N THR A 73 -19.20 -11.25 18.46
CA THR A 73 -20.37 -12.02 17.98
C THR A 73 -21.56 -11.12 17.62
N ALA A 74 -21.77 -10.00 18.33
CA ALA A 74 -22.82 -9.03 17.99
C ALA A 74 -22.51 -8.28 16.69
N LEU A 75 -21.25 -7.87 16.47
CA LEU A 75 -20.80 -7.21 15.25
C LEU A 75 -20.87 -8.12 14.01
N GLU A 76 -20.83 -9.44 14.19
CA GLU A 76 -21.02 -10.43 13.12
C GLU A 76 -22.51 -10.58 12.72
N ASN A 77 -23.44 -10.22 13.60
CA ASN A 77 -24.90 -10.39 13.42
C ASN A 77 -25.61 -9.05 13.17
N ILE A 78 -25.19 -8.31 12.15
CA ILE A 78 -25.68 -6.94 11.90
C ILE A 78 -27.18 -6.92 11.55
N GLY A 79 -27.99 -6.24 12.35
CA GLY A 79 -29.44 -6.07 12.19
C GLY A 79 -29.88 -4.63 11.84
N PRO A 80 -31.20 -4.40 11.62
CA PRO A 80 -31.74 -3.09 11.18
C PRO A 80 -31.59 -1.93 12.18
N GLY A 81 -31.23 -2.19 13.44
CA GLY A 81 -31.09 -1.21 14.51
C GLY A 81 -29.65 -0.74 14.77
N ASP A 82 -28.72 -1.19 13.96
CA ASP A 82 -27.31 -1.20 14.34
C ASP A 82 -26.58 0.14 14.16
N PRO A 83 -25.47 0.32 14.89
CA PRO A 83 -24.63 1.50 14.80
C PRO A 83 -24.19 1.77 13.35
N ARG A 84 -24.56 2.95 12.84
CA ARG A 84 -24.12 3.41 11.52
C ARG A 84 -22.83 4.22 11.65
N ILE A 85 -21.91 4.04 10.71
CA ILE A 85 -20.64 4.78 10.66
C ILE A 85 -20.82 6.31 10.62
N ALA A 86 -21.99 6.79 10.18
CA ALA A 86 -22.35 8.21 10.16
C ALA A 86 -22.69 8.79 11.55
N GLN A 87 -22.85 7.94 12.57
CA GLN A 87 -23.15 8.39 13.93
C GLN A 87 -21.97 9.16 14.53
N LYS A 88 -22.26 10.11 15.42
CA LYS A 88 -21.25 10.99 16.03
C LYS A 88 -20.19 10.24 16.84
N CYS A 89 -20.55 9.10 17.43
CA CYS A 89 -19.63 8.26 18.20
C CYS A 89 -18.49 7.66 17.37
N PHE A 90 -18.65 7.55 16.04
CA PHE A 90 -17.60 7.08 15.13
C PHE A 90 -16.87 8.24 14.44
N ARG A 91 -16.96 9.46 14.95
CA ARG A 91 -16.14 10.58 14.44
C ARG A 91 -14.71 10.44 14.94
N ASN A 92 -13.76 10.71 14.05
CA ASN A 92 -12.32 10.74 14.35
C ASN A 92 -11.77 9.40 14.89
N VAL A 93 -12.44 8.29 14.57
CA VAL A 93 -11.97 6.92 14.86
C VAL A 93 -11.26 6.33 13.65
N SER A 94 -10.35 5.38 13.89
CA SER A 94 -9.69 4.62 12.82
C SER A 94 -10.69 3.68 12.14
N ILE A 95 -10.78 3.78 10.81
CA ILE A 95 -11.68 2.96 9.98
C ILE A 95 -10.82 2.10 9.05
N ILE A 96 -11.06 0.79 9.05
CA ILE A 96 -10.43 -0.14 8.11
C ILE A 96 -11.39 -0.35 6.94
N THR A 97 -10.92 -0.13 5.71
CA THR A 97 -11.70 -0.35 4.49
C THR A 97 -11.04 -1.39 3.59
N ALA A 98 -11.85 -2.12 2.82
CA ALA A 98 -11.36 -3.15 1.90
C ALA A 98 -10.48 -2.61 0.77
N THR A 99 -10.73 -1.36 0.31
CA THR A 99 -9.98 -0.76 -0.81
C THR A 99 -9.29 0.54 -0.41
N ASN A 100 -8.09 0.77 -0.96
CA ASN A 100 -7.37 2.03 -0.74
C ASN A 100 -8.16 3.24 -1.26
N ALA A 101 -8.89 3.11 -2.37
CA ALA A 101 -9.69 4.21 -2.93
C ALA A 101 -10.76 4.71 -1.95
N GLN A 102 -11.43 3.79 -1.24
CA GLN A 102 -12.41 4.13 -0.20
C GLN A 102 -11.72 4.79 1.00
N LYS A 103 -10.63 4.20 1.50
CA LYS A 103 -9.80 4.78 2.57
C LYS A 103 -9.41 6.23 2.25
N ASP A 104 -8.88 6.46 1.06
CA ASP A 104 -8.39 7.77 0.63
C ASP A 104 -9.53 8.80 0.58
N LYS A 105 -10.72 8.38 0.14
CA LYS A 105 -11.90 9.25 0.12
C LYS A 105 -12.39 9.58 1.53
N ILE A 106 -12.43 8.58 2.42
CA ILE A 106 -12.80 8.78 3.83
C ILE A 106 -11.80 9.72 4.51
N ASN A 107 -10.50 9.53 4.29
CA ASN A 107 -9.46 10.39 4.86
C ASN A 107 -9.58 11.84 4.35
N GLN A 108 -9.92 12.05 3.07
CA GLN A 108 -10.15 13.37 2.52
C GLN A 108 -11.34 14.08 3.20
N LEU A 109 -12.46 13.37 3.41
CA LEU A 109 -13.64 13.93 4.08
C LEU A 109 -13.37 14.14 5.58
N GLY A 110 -12.73 13.17 6.22
CA GLY A 110 -12.39 13.17 7.64
C GLY A 110 -11.41 14.27 8.02
N SER A 111 -10.39 14.55 7.19
CA SER A 111 -9.44 15.64 7.45
C SER A 111 -10.09 17.02 7.41
N VAL A 112 -10.99 17.27 6.44
CA VAL A 112 -11.77 18.51 6.37
C VAL A 112 -12.69 18.64 7.58
N GLN A 113 -13.41 17.57 7.92
CA GLN A 113 -14.31 17.58 9.06
C GLN A 113 -13.57 17.76 10.40
N PHE A 114 -12.45 17.07 10.59
CA PHE A 114 -11.63 17.16 11.79
C PHE A 114 -11.10 18.58 12.02
N ALA A 115 -10.61 19.24 10.95
CA ALA A 115 -10.13 20.61 11.03
C ALA A 115 -11.25 21.59 11.45
N LEU A 116 -12.45 21.42 10.90
CA LEU A 116 -13.62 22.23 11.28
C LEU A 116 -14.03 22.02 12.74
N GLU A 117 -14.08 20.77 13.20
CA GLU A 117 -14.48 20.44 14.57
C GLU A 117 -13.47 20.95 15.62
N ASN A 118 -12.17 20.86 15.32
CA ASN A 118 -11.10 21.27 16.22
C ASN A 118 -10.66 22.74 16.02
N LYS A 119 -11.33 23.48 15.14
CA LYS A 119 -10.98 24.87 14.76
C LYS A 119 -9.52 25.02 14.34
N GLN A 120 -9.00 24.03 13.62
CA GLN A 120 -7.63 24.01 13.10
C GLN A 120 -7.61 24.44 11.63
N ASN A 121 -6.48 24.99 11.20
CA ASN A 121 -6.30 25.32 9.78
C ASN A 121 -5.81 24.08 9.01
N LEU A 122 -6.51 23.73 7.93
CA LEU A 122 -6.12 22.63 7.05
C LEU A 122 -5.13 23.14 6.00
N THR A 123 -3.90 22.65 6.06
CA THR A 123 -2.83 23.05 5.14
C THR A 123 -2.70 22.03 4.01
N ALA A 124 -2.70 22.51 2.77
CA ALA A 124 -2.48 21.70 1.58
C ALA A 124 -1.01 21.74 1.14
N PHE A 125 -0.39 20.57 1.04
CA PHE A 125 0.95 20.38 0.52
C PHE A 125 0.86 19.75 -0.87
N TYR A 126 1.61 20.31 -1.83
CA TYR A 126 1.56 19.90 -3.23
C TYR A 126 2.85 19.22 -3.65
N SER A 127 2.74 18.15 -4.44
CA SER A 127 3.89 17.51 -5.08
C SER A 127 4.54 18.45 -6.10
N ILE A 128 5.86 18.37 -6.22
CA ILE A 128 6.65 19.02 -7.27
C ILE A 128 7.14 17.91 -8.21
N ASP A 129 6.40 17.69 -9.31
CA ASP A 129 6.72 16.64 -10.27
C ASP A 129 7.66 17.15 -11.38
N ARG A 130 8.56 16.27 -11.84
CA ARG A 130 9.52 16.55 -12.91
C ARG A 130 9.55 15.39 -13.91
N TRP A 131 9.70 15.73 -15.18
CA TRP A 131 9.96 14.74 -16.22
C TRP A 131 11.33 14.11 -16.03
N LYS A 132 11.46 12.87 -16.51
CA LYS A 132 12.73 12.18 -16.50
C LYS A 132 13.62 12.74 -17.60
N ASP A 133 14.71 13.40 -17.19
CA ASP A 133 15.73 13.90 -18.11
C ASP A 133 16.23 12.77 -19.05
N PRO A 134 16.07 12.92 -20.38
CA PRO A 134 16.52 11.92 -21.34
C PRO A 134 18.04 11.72 -21.34
N ASP A 135 18.84 12.73 -20.97
CA ASP A 135 20.30 12.69 -21.03
C ASP A 135 20.95 12.02 -19.80
N ARG A 136 20.23 11.89 -18.68
CA ARG A 136 20.72 11.12 -17.50
C ARG A 136 20.90 9.62 -17.78
N ARG A 137 20.37 9.07 -18.87
CA ARG A 137 20.59 7.67 -19.28
C ARG A 137 22.02 7.38 -19.75
N LYS A 138 22.82 8.38 -20.13
CA LYS A 138 24.14 8.14 -20.76
C LYS A 138 25.26 7.70 -19.79
N LYS A 139 25.06 7.68 -18.46
CA LYS A 139 26.14 7.44 -17.49
C LYS A 139 26.19 6.05 -16.82
N LYS A 140 25.27 5.12 -17.10
CA LYS A 140 25.39 3.73 -16.58
C LYS A 140 25.42 2.70 -17.70
N GLY A 141 26.64 2.22 -17.97
CA GLY A 141 26.91 0.94 -18.62
C GLY A 141 26.41 0.77 -20.05
N LYS A 142 27.33 0.84 -21.02
CA LYS A 142 27.08 0.37 -22.40
C LYS A 142 26.81 -1.14 -22.39
N THR A 143 25.56 -1.57 -22.28
CA THR A 143 25.13 -2.86 -22.82
C THR A 143 24.41 -2.59 -24.14
N ARG A 144 25.07 -2.98 -25.23
CA ARG A 144 24.54 -2.93 -26.59
C ARG A 144 23.31 -3.85 -26.66
N SER A 145 22.11 -3.27 -26.71
CA SER A 145 20.90 -3.98 -27.11
C SER A 145 19.98 -3.02 -27.89
N SER A 146 19.22 -3.60 -28.80
CA SER A 146 18.77 -3.11 -30.09
C SER A 146 17.83 -1.90 -30.07
N THR A 147 18.13 -0.96 -30.96
CA THR A 147 17.23 -0.19 -31.83
C THR A 147 15.75 -0.11 -31.41
N SER A 148 15.44 0.70 -30.40
CA SER A 148 14.23 1.50 -30.43
C SER A 148 14.67 2.95 -30.54
N LYS A 149 14.54 3.53 -31.73
CA LYS A 149 14.74 4.98 -31.93
C LYS A 149 13.65 5.67 -31.14
N TYR A 150 13.91 5.96 -29.87
CA TYR A 150 13.08 6.85 -29.09
C TYR A 150 13.25 8.23 -29.72
N LEU A 151 12.34 8.61 -30.61
CA LEU A 151 12.25 9.97 -31.12
C LEU A 151 12.07 10.88 -29.90
N PRO A 152 13.04 11.76 -29.58
CA PRO A 152 12.85 12.73 -28.53
C PRO A 152 11.64 13.55 -28.91
N ASN A 153 10.58 13.50 -28.11
CA ASN A 153 9.38 14.26 -28.39
C ASN A 153 9.78 15.75 -28.25
N PRO A 154 9.84 16.55 -29.33
CA PRO A 154 10.42 17.90 -29.31
C PRO A 154 9.61 18.90 -28.46
N ALA A 155 8.47 18.45 -27.92
CA ALA A 155 7.60 19.21 -27.02
C ALA A 155 8.01 19.15 -25.53
N LEU A 156 9.03 18.35 -25.16
CA LEU A 156 9.60 18.31 -23.80
C LEU A 156 11.03 18.90 -23.79
N ASN A 157 11.17 20.20 -24.05
CA ASN A 157 12.45 20.90 -23.93
C ASN A 157 12.79 21.28 -22.47
N SER A 158 11.95 20.91 -21.51
CA SER A 158 12.15 21.20 -20.09
C SER A 158 11.72 20.02 -19.21
N ASP A 159 12.51 19.73 -18.18
CA ASP A 159 12.17 18.76 -17.13
C ASP A 159 10.96 19.19 -16.28
N ILE A 160 10.52 20.44 -16.43
CA ILE A 160 9.42 21.03 -15.65
C ILE A 160 8.07 20.68 -16.31
N LEU A 161 7.13 20.16 -15.52
CA LEU A 161 5.77 19.94 -15.98
C LEU A 161 5.06 21.28 -16.23
N LYS A 162 4.29 21.34 -17.32
CA LYS A 162 3.43 22.50 -17.60
C LYS A 162 2.46 22.71 -16.42
N PRO A 163 2.25 23.95 -15.91
CA PRO A 163 1.41 24.20 -14.74
C PRO A 163 -0.02 23.66 -14.86
N LYS A 164 -0.59 23.67 -16.08
CA LYS A 164 -1.91 23.09 -16.36
C LYS A 164 -1.94 21.58 -16.10
N LEU A 165 -0.89 20.86 -16.50
CA LEU A 165 -0.78 19.41 -16.27
C LEU A 165 -0.55 19.11 -14.79
N GLN A 166 0.30 19.89 -14.11
CA GLN A 166 0.53 19.76 -12.67
C GLN A 166 -0.77 19.89 -11.87
N ARG A 167 -1.61 20.88 -12.22
CA ARG A 167 -2.94 21.06 -11.60
C ARG A 167 -3.86 19.87 -11.84
N VAL A 168 -3.81 19.28 -13.04
CA VAL A 168 -4.59 18.06 -13.34
C VAL A 168 -4.11 16.91 -12.46
N LEU A 169 -2.80 16.73 -12.28
CA LEU A 169 -2.22 15.69 -11.42
C LEU A 169 -2.61 15.86 -9.95
N TRP A 170 -2.58 17.08 -9.42
CA TRP A 170 -3.02 17.36 -8.04
C TRP A 170 -4.48 17.04 -7.78
N ASN A 171 -5.33 17.11 -8.82
CA ASN A 171 -6.76 16.81 -8.75
C ASN A 171 -7.10 15.35 -9.09
N GLN A 172 -6.11 14.53 -9.50
CA GLN A 172 -6.37 13.12 -9.76
C GLN A 172 -6.60 12.36 -8.44
N PRO A 173 -7.47 11.34 -8.44
CA PRO A 173 -7.56 10.40 -7.34
C PRO A 173 -6.21 9.74 -7.03
N HIS A 174 -5.94 9.44 -5.76
CA HIS A 174 -4.70 8.78 -5.35
C HIS A 174 -4.58 7.34 -5.90
N SER A 175 -5.70 6.71 -6.26
CA SER A 175 -5.73 5.38 -6.88
C SER A 175 -5.12 5.34 -8.27
N THR A 176 -5.10 6.46 -8.99
CA THR A 176 -4.59 6.53 -10.38
C THR A 176 -3.07 6.54 -10.49
N SER A 177 -2.35 6.78 -9.39
CA SER A 177 -0.89 6.96 -9.35
C SER A 177 -0.18 5.93 -8.47
N ASN A 178 -0.63 4.66 -8.50
CA ASN A 178 -0.13 3.60 -7.62
C ASN A 178 -0.14 4.00 -6.13
N HIS A 179 -1.19 4.71 -5.69
CA HIS A 179 -1.36 5.19 -4.31
C HIS A 179 -0.36 6.27 -3.86
N ILE A 180 0.23 7.02 -4.79
CA ILE A 180 1.09 8.17 -4.48
C ILE A 180 0.26 9.46 -4.64
N PRO A 181 -0.09 10.15 -3.54
CA PRO A 181 -0.92 11.34 -3.62
C PRO A 181 -0.15 12.54 -4.19
N GLY A 182 -0.76 13.30 -5.09
CA GLY A 182 -0.22 14.58 -5.57
C GLY A 182 -0.47 15.74 -4.61
N THR A 183 -1.45 15.62 -3.71
CA THR A 183 -1.78 16.61 -2.70
C THR A 183 -1.96 15.94 -1.34
N LEU A 184 -1.39 16.51 -0.29
CA LEU A 184 -1.53 16.04 1.09
C LEU A 184 -2.17 17.14 1.94
N LEU A 185 -3.22 16.79 2.69
CA LEU A 185 -3.93 17.70 3.57
C LEU A 185 -3.60 17.35 5.03
N LEU A 186 -3.07 18.31 5.79
CA LEU A 186 -2.70 18.11 7.19
C LEU A 186 -3.18 19.28 8.06
N CYS A 187 -3.54 18.96 9.31
CA CYS A 187 -3.79 19.96 10.36
C CYS A 187 -3.21 19.45 11.69
N ILE A 188 -3.03 20.37 12.64
CA ILE A 188 -2.49 20.02 13.96
C ILE A 188 -3.47 19.10 14.68
N GLY A 189 -2.95 18.02 15.28
CA GLY A 189 -3.75 17.03 16.02
C GLY A 189 -4.45 15.99 15.15
N LEU A 190 -4.30 16.04 13.82
CA LEU A 190 -4.86 15.00 12.94
C LEU A 190 -4.21 13.64 13.30
N PRO A 191 -4.99 12.57 13.54
CA PRO A 191 -4.44 11.23 13.68
C PRO A 191 -3.91 10.77 12.31
N VAL A 192 -2.59 10.54 12.22
CA VAL A 192 -1.90 10.08 11.01
C VAL A 192 -1.43 8.64 11.17
#